data_AF-A0A841WLG3-F1
#
_entry.id   AF-A0A841WLG3-F1
#
_cell.length_a   1.000
_cell.length_b   1.000
_cell.length_c   1.000
_cell.angle_alpha   90.00
_cell.angle_beta   90.00
_cell.angle_gamma   90.00
#
_symmetry.space_group_name_H-M   'P 1'
#
loop_
_entity.id
_entity.type
_entity.pdbx_description
1 polymer ?
#
loop_
_entity_poly.entity_id
_entity_poly.type
_entity_poly.pdbx_seq_one_letter_code
_entity_poly.pdbx_strand_id
1 'polypeptide(L)'
;MAILHGNWLLKNQNGCLFIWGETWRSPRVNLALNDSLEIPLHPLAMTLLELSEWLGSQNIPIANFIQQPQVAVASTGRTRKAASTSEMTLPTHLEIIALPTYISDISQKSDREKPAIFPVHSASFGLETDSPQYLQPWRVEGFCLNPAQAVKFLAAVPLNATKGEDALLGGDLRFWSQVARWSLDLISRCKFLPTIKRQSDGSTLAKWQVLLDSAVDGTRLEKFSANMPLVCRTYQEGLG
;
A
#
# COMPACT_ATOMS: atom_id res chain seq x y z
N MET A 1 5.96 -14.43 9.83
CA MET A 1 5.70 -14.36 8.37
C MET A 1 5.44 -12.91 8.04
N ALA A 2 6.01 -12.41 6.94
CA ALA A 2 5.88 -11.02 6.53
C ALA A 2 5.00 -10.92 5.27
N ILE A 3 4.20 -9.86 5.17
CA ILE A 3 3.32 -9.60 4.03
C ILE A 3 3.55 -8.16 3.55
N LEU A 4 3.73 -7.99 2.25
CA LEU A 4 3.89 -6.72 1.57
C LEU A 4 2.53 -6.25 1.07
N HIS A 5 2.18 -5.03 1.45
CA HIS A 5 0.93 -4.39 1.13
C HIS A 5 1.14 -3.24 0.16
N GLY A 6 0.08 -2.86 -0.54
CA GLY A 6 0.12 -1.79 -1.52
C GLY A 6 -1.21 -1.08 -1.66
N ASN A 7 -1.18 0.25 -1.54
CA ASN A 7 -2.35 1.09 -1.69
C ASN A 7 -2.07 2.29 -2.61
N TRP A 8 -3.02 2.63 -3.48
CA TRP A 8 -2.81 3.70 -4.46
C TRP A 8 -3.29 5.05 -3.91
N LEU A 9 -2.37 5.92 -3.48
CA LEU A 9 -2.71 7.24 -2.98
C LEU A 9 -3.08 8.18 -4.13
N LEU A 10 -4.35 8.57 -4.14
CA LEU A 10 -4.91 9.47 -5.14
C LEU A 10 -4.59 10.92 -4.77
N LYS A 11 -3.84 11.59 -5.64
CA LYS A 11 -3.64 13.05 -5.61
C LYS A 11 -3.98 13.60 -7.00
N ASN A 12 -4.48 14.83 -7.04
CA ASN A 12 -4.83 15.51 -8.31
C ASN A 12 -3.65 15.54 -9.29
N GLN A 13 -2.43 15.68 -8.76
CA GLN A 13 -1.18 15.51 -9.48
C GLN A 13 -0.25 14.68 -8.60
N ASN A 14 0.63 13.89 -9.21
CA ASN A 14 1.66 13.11 -8.51
C ASN A 14 1.11 12.12 -7.48
N GLY A 15 0.06 11.37 -7.84
CA GLY A 15 -0.33 10.18 -7.07
C GLY A 15 0.80 9.16 -6.99
N CYS A 16 0.74 8.25 -6.02
CA CYS A 16 1.78 7.24 -5.82
C CYS A 16 1.18 5.92 -5.36
N LEU A 17 1.91 4.83 -5.58
CA LEU A 17 1.63 3.57 -4.94
C LEU A 17 2.42 3.53 -3.63
N PHE A 18 1.71 3.61 -2.51
CA PHE A 18 2.27 3.46 -1.17
C PHE A 18 2.44 1.99 -0.84
N ILE A 19 3.65 1.62 -0.44
CA ILE A 19 4.05 0.24 -0.13
C ILE A 19 4.52 0.18 1.31
N TRP A 20 3.95 -0.75 2.08
CA TRP A 20 4.31 -0.98 3.48
C TRP A 20 4.34 -2.49 3.76
N GLY A 21 5.04 -2.88 4.83
CA GLY A 21 5.17 -4.28 5.24
C GLY A 21 4.46 -4.55 6.56
N GLU A 22 3.81 -5.69 6.65
CA GLU A 22 3.25 -6.26 7.87
C GLU A 22 4.11 -7.46 8.31
N THR A 23 4.31 -7.62 9.61
CA THR A 23 4.99 -8.79 10.19
C THR A 23 4.34 -9.22 11.49
N TRP A 24 4.47 -10.51 11.79
CA TRP A 24 3.91 -11.08 13.01
C TRP A 24 4.65 -10.57 14.27
N ARG A 25 3.94 -9.82 15.12
CA ARG A 25 4.39 -9.32 16.43
C ARG A 25 3.25 -9.40 17.45
N SER A 26 3.53 -9.09 18.71
CA SER A 26 2.47 -8.94 19.72
C SER A 26 1.52 -7.82 19.32
N PRO A 27 0.22 -8.08 19.04
CA PRO A 27 -0.68 -7.09 18.45
C PRO A 27 -1.28 -6.11 19.47
N ARG A 28 -0.99 -6.26 20.77
CA ARG A 28 -1.71 -5.53 21.82
C ARG A 28 -1.27 -4.06 21.87
N VAL A 29 -2.23 -3.15 21.68
CA VAL A 29 -2.08 -1.73 21.98
C VAL A 29 -3.09 -1.34 23.05
N ASN A 30 -2.60 -0.83 24.18
CA ASN A 30 -3.44 -0.31 25.25
C ASN A 30 -3.82 1.14 24.88
N LEU A 31 -5.12 1.43 24.82
CA LEU A 31 -5.58 2.80 24.63
C LEU A 31 -5.45 3.54 25.97
N ALA A 32 -4.62 4.58 26.01
CA ALA A 32 -4.60 5.49 27.15
C ALA A 32 -5.82 6.42 27.02
N LEU A 33 -6.75 6.36 27.98
CA LEU A 33 -7.95 7.20 28.01
C LEU A 33 -7.67 8.72 28.13
N ASN A 34 -6.40 9.13 28.32
CA ASN A 34 -6.02 10.50 28.68
C ASN A 34 -4.97 11.16 27.75
N ASP A 35 -4.48 10.49 26.71
CA ASP A 35 -3.53 11.09 25.76
C ASP A 35 -4.18 11.18 24.38
N SER A 36 -4.56 12.40 24.00
CA SER A 36 -4.85 12.95 22.66
C SER A 36 -5.60 12.09 21.61
N LEU A 37 -6.38 12.76 20.76
CA LEU A 37 -7.04 12.22 19.55
C LEU A 37 -6.06 11.63 18.49
N GLU A 38 -4.86 11.21 18.87
CA GLU A 38 -3.82 10.79 17.96
C GLU A 38 -4.01 9.32 17.54
N ILE A 39 -3.99 9.10 16.23
CA ILE A 39 -4.17 7.79 15.63
C ILE A 39 -2.95 6.91 15.97
N PRO A 40 -3.13 5.69 16.51
CA PRO A 40 -2.01 4.86 16.95
C PRO A 40 -1.20 4.30 15.78
N LEU A 41 0.10 4.04 16.03
CA LEU A 41 0.95 3.27 15.11
C LEU A 41 0.49 1.82 15.06
N HIS A 42 0.49 1.24 13.86
CA HIS A 42 0.12 -0.15 13.67
C HIS A 42 1.20 -1.07 14.27
N PRO A 43 0.91 -1.87 15.32
CA PRO A 43 1.92 -2.69 16.01
C PRO A 43 2.50 -3.82 15.14
N LEU A 44 1.84 -4.20 14.05
CA LEU A 44 2.31 -5.22 13.11
C LEU A 44 3.05 -4.62 11.91
N ALA A 45 3.02 -3.30 11.72
CA ALA A 45 3.74 -2.66 10.63
C ALA A 45 5.25 -2.74 10.87
N MET A 46 5.98 -3.04 9.80
CA MET A 46 7.43 -2.93 9.76
C MET A 46 7.84 -1.46 9.81
N THR A 47 8.99 -1.19 10.43
CA THR A 47 9.67 0.09 10.23
C THR A 47 10.26 0.16 8.83
N LEU A 48 10.63 1.34 8.37
CA LEU A 48 11.24 1.51 7.04
C LEU A 48 12.56 0.74 6.87
N LEU A 49 13.36 0.66 7.94
CA LEU A 49 14.62 -0.08 7.94
C LEU A 49 14.37 -1.58 7.82
N GLU A 50 13.41 -2.09 8.59
CA GLU A 50 13.01 -3.49 8.50
C GLU A 50 12.44 -3.82 7.12
N LEU A 51 11.63 -2.93 6.56
CA LEU A 51 11.05 -3.09 5.24
C LEU A 51 12.13 -3.09 4.16
N SER A 52 13.12 -2.19 4.21
CA SER A 52 14.20 -2.15 3.22
C SER A 52 15.08 -3.38 3.26
N GLU A 53 15.50 -3.82 4.44
CA GLU A 53 16.27 -5.04 4.65
C GLU A 53 15.50 -6.26 4.17
N TRP A 54 14.21 -6.34 4.50
CA TRP A 54 13.35 -7.44 4.09
C TRP A 54 13.17 -7.49 2.57
N LEU A 55 12.88 -6.36 1.93
CA LEU A 55 12.76 -6.27 0.46
C LEU A 55 14.04 -6.70 -0.26
N GLY A 56 15.21 -6.32 0.27
CA GLY A 56 16.50 -6.76 -0.23
C GLY A 56 16.73 -8.27 -0.07
N SER A 57 16.35 -8.83 1.09
CA SER A 57 16.53 -10.26 1.38
C SER A 57 15.68 -11.18 0.51
N GLN A 58 14.46 -10.74 0.16
CA GLN A 58 13.50 -11.53 -0.63
C GLN A 58 13.67 -11.33 -2.15
N ASN A 59 14.68 -10.55 -2.58
CA ASN A 59 14.92 -10.19 -3.98
C ASN A 59 13.66 -9.67 -4.71
N ILE A 60 12.80 -8.94 -3.98
CA ILE A 60 11.56 -8.42 -4.56
C ILE A 60 11.94 -7.30 -5.53
N PRO A 61 11.42 -7.29 -6.78
CA PRO A 61 11.83 -6.35 -7.84
C PRO A 61 11.74 -4.87 -7.44
N ILE A 62 10.92 -4.56 -6.44
CA ILE A 62 10.81 -3.22 -5.87
C ILE A 62 12.17 -2.67 -5.41
N ALA A 63 13.06 -3.49 -4.85
CA ALA A 63 14.37 -3.07 -4.35
C ALA A 63 15.20 -2.37 -5.46
N ASN A 64 15.08 -2.87 -6.69
CA ASN A 64 15.77 -2.31 -7.86
C ASN A 64 15.18 -0.97 -8.33
N PHE A 65 13.91 -0.68 -7.99
CA PHE A 65 13.28 0.60 -8.29
C PHE A 65 13.42 1.62 -7.14
N ILE A 66 13.76 1.14 -5.95
CA ILE A 66 14.12 1.97 -4.80
C ILE A 66 15.55 2.51 -4.93
N GLN A 67 16.46 1.77 -5.56
CA GLN A 67 17.76 2.28 -5.97
C GLN A 67 17.61 3.09 -7.26
N GLN A 68 17.74 4.42 -7.20
CA GLN A 68 17.87 5.20 -8.44
C GLN A 68 19.14 4.76 -9.20
N PRO A 69 19.10 4.65 -10.54
CA PRO A 69 20.33 4.65 -11.31
C PRO A 69 20.99 6.01 -11.10
N GLN A 70 22.12 6.03 -10.41
CA GLN A 70 22.97 7.21 -10.36
C GLN A 70 23.28 7.60 -11.80
N VAL A 71 22.82 8.78 -12.22
CA VAL A 71 23.22 9.38 -13.49
C VAL A 71 24.74 9.52 -13.40
N ALA A 72 25.46 8.74 -14.21
CA ALA A 72 26.90 8.81 -14.29
C ALA A 72 27.28 10.21 -14.78
N VAL A 73 27.62 11.11 -13.85
CA VAL A 73 28.39 12.30 -14.20
C VAL A 73 29.75 11.77 -14.60
N ALA A 74 30.08 11.89 -15.89
CA ALA A 74 31.37 11.52 -16.42
C ALA A 74 32.45 12.41 -15.77
N SER A 75 33.02 11.94 -14.66
CA SER A 75 34.28 12.44 -14.13
C SER A 75 35.40 11.52 -14.61
N THR A 76 36.20 12.03 -15.52
CA THR A 76 37.50 11.46 -15.88
C THR A 76 38.40 11.50 -14.65
N GLY A 77 38.60 10.37 -13.97
CA GLY A 77 39.55 10.30 -12.86
C GLY A 77 39.56 8.98 -12.08
N ARG A 78 40.58 8.16 -12.35
CA ARG A 78 41.07 6.95 -11.64
C ARG A 78 40.39 6.60 -10.30
N THR A 79 39.69 5.46 -10.26
CA THR A 79 39.02 4.90 -9.08
C THR A 79 39.91 3.99 -8.24
N ARG A 80 40.02 4.29 -6.94
CA ARG A 80 40.23 3.28 -5.88
C ARG A 80 38.84 2.76 -5.45
N LYS A 81 38.71 1.44 -5.32
CA LYS A 81 37.51 0.74 -4.83
C LYS A 81 37.30 1.10 -3.35
N ALA A 82 36.25 1.86 -3.05
CA ALA A 82 35.66 1.97 -1.72
C ALA A 82 34.27 1.34 -1.77
N ALA A 83 33.96 0.48 -0.80
CA ALA A 83 32.65 -0.15 -0.67
C ALA A 83 31.61 0.93 -0.35
N SER A 84 30.66 1.15 -1.26
CA SER A 84 29.59 2.13 -1.09
C SER A 84 28.39 1.49 -0.39
N THR A 85 28.16 1.85 0.86
CA THR A 85 26.89 1.66 1.56
C THR A 85 25.81 2.45 0.80
N SER A 86 24.84 1.77 0.22
CA SER A 86 23.78 2.38 -0.59
C SER A 86 22.76 3.08 0.30
N GLU A 87 22.90 4.39 0.50
CA GLU A 87 21.88 5.19 1.19
C GLU A 87 20.61 5.31 0.35
N MET A 88 19.49 4.94 0.94
CA MET A 88 18.18 4.75 0.31
C MET A 88 17.40 6.08 0.35
N THR A 89 17.19 6.72 -0.81
CA THR A 89 16.61 8.07 -0.93
C THR A 89 15.18 8.07 -1.48
N LEU A 90 14.28 7.27 -0.90
CA LEU A 90 12.85 7.43 -1.18
C LEU A 90 12.21 8.38 -0.17
N PRO A 91 11.20 9.16 -0.59
CA PRO A 91 10.42 9.95 0.35
C PRO A 91 9.62 8.99 1.22
N THR A 92 10.05 8.89 2.47
CA THR A 92 9.35 8.22 3.55
C THR A 92 8.00 8.89 3.78
N HIS A 93 6.93 8.08 3.82
CA HIS A 93 5.61 8.59 4.16
C HIS A 93 5.03 7.78 5.32
N LEU A 94 4.39 8.53 6.22
CA LEU A 94 3.51 7.97 7.22
C LEU A 94 2.10 8.17 6.70
N GLU A 95 1.36 7.08 6.58
CA GLU A 95 0.00 7.08 6.03
C GLU A 95 -0.98 6.47 7.03
N ILE A 96 -2.23 6.91 6.95
CA ILE A 96 -3.30 6.38 7.78
C ILE A 96 -4.11 5.39 6.95
N ILE A 97 -4.20 4.15 7.43
CA ILE A 97 -4.92 3.06 6.77
C ILE A 97 -5.89 2.44 7.76
N ALA A 98 -7.15 2.27 7.37
CA ALA A 98 -8.13 1.57 8.18
C ALA A 98 -7.97 0.05 8.02
N LEU A 99 -7.66 -0.66 9.11
CA LEU A 99 -7.40 -2.09 9.11
C LEU A 99 -8.34 -2.84 10.07
N PRO A 100 -8.69 -4.11 9.76
CA PRO A 100 -9.49 -4.95 10.64
C PRO A 100 -8.85 -5.10 12.02
N THR A 101 -9.64 -4.84 13.07
CA THR A 101 -9.16 -4.74 14.45
C THR A 101 -10.21 -5.28 15.40
N TYR A 102 -9.80 -6.13 16.34
CA TYR A 102 -10.61 -6.53 17.48
C TYR A 102 -10.53 -5.46 18.57
N ILE A 103 -11.68 -5.12 19.13
CA ILE A 103 -11.79 -4.20 20.26
C ILE A 103 -12.30 -5.02 21.44
N SER A 104 -11.56 -5.02 22.54
CA SER A 104 -12.00 -5.73 23.76
C SER A 104 -13.23 -5.04 24.34
N ASP A 105 -14.32 -5.78 24.49
CA ASP A 105 -15.55 -5.26 25.08
C ASP A 105 -15.37 -4.97 26.58
N ILE A 106 -15.79 -3.77 27.00
CA ILE A 106 -15.62 -3.22 28.37
C ILE A 106 -16.64 -3.87 29.34
N SER A 107 -17.58 -4.67 28.83
CA SER A 107 -18.79 -5.09 29.55
C SER A 107 -18.64 -6.29 30.48
N GLN A 108 -17.51 -7.00 30.52
CA GLN A 108 -17.36 -8.24 31.32
C GLN A 108 -16.10 -8.38 32.17
N LYS A 109 -15.26 -7.35 32.32
CA LYS A 109 -14.08 -7.44 33.20
C LYS A 109 -13.98 -6.27 34.15
N SER A 110 -13.54 -6.61 35.37
CA SER A 110 -13.34 -5.72 36.52
C SER A 110 -12.82 -4.34 36.14
N ASP A 111 -13.30 -3.34 36.87
CA ASP A 111 -13.12 -1.87 36.85
C ASP A 111 -11.67 -1.32 36.75
N ARG A 112 -10.69 -2.09 36.26
CA ARG A 112 -9.25 -1.77 36.22
C ARG A 112 -8.55 -2.09 34.89
N GLU A 113 -9.19 -2.78 33.94
CA GLU A 113 -8.57 -3.04 32.63
C GLU A 113 -8.93 -1.94 31.61
N LYS A 114 -7.91 -1.25 31.09
CA LYS A 114 -8.07 -0.24 30.03
C LYS A 114 -8.55 -0.92 28.73
N PRO A 115 -9.36 -0.23 27.90
CA PRO A 115 -9.72 -0.75 26.59
C PRO A 115 -8.45 -1.02 25.76
N ALA A 116 -8.40 -2.19 25.14
CA ALA A 116 -7.29 -2.61 24.30
C ALA A 116 -7.79 -2.98 22.90
N ILE A 117 -6.99 -2.64 21.91
CA ILE A 117 -7.25 -2.94 20.50
C ILE A 117 -6.16 -3.89 19.97
N PHE A 118 -6.57 -4.79 19.09
CA PHE A 118 -5.74 -5.85 18.52
C PHE A 118 -5.98 -5.90 17.02
N PRO A 119 -5.09 -5.35 16.18
CA PRO A 119 -5.24 -5.46 14.75
C PRO A 119 -5.08 -6.92 14.32
N VAL A 120 -5.82 -7.28 13.28
CA VAL A 120 -5.82 -8.61 12.70
C VAL A 120 -4.69 -8.67 11.66
N HIS A 121 -3.76 -9.61 11.86
CA HIS A 121 -2.70 -9.85 10.88
C HIS A 121 -3.31 -10.37 9.56
N SER A 122 -2.84 -9.88 8.42
CA SER A 122 -3.43 -10.18 7.09
C SER A 122 -3.36 -11.67 6.73
N ALA A 123 -2.38 -12.41 7.23
CA ALA A 123 -2.31 -13.87 7.07
C ALA A 123 -3.49 -14.62 7.75
N SER A 124 -4.14 -14.02 8.73
CA SER A 124 -5.27 -14.59 9.47
C SER A 124 -6.62 -14.23 8.86
N PHE A 125 -6.63 -13.45 7.77
CA PHE A 125 -7.85 -13.04 7.09
C PHE A 125 -8.58 -14.25 6.50
N GLY A 126 -9.86 -14.42 6.84
CA GLY A 126 -10.69 -15.55 6.39
C GLY A 126 -10.68 -16.76 7.31
N LEU A 127 -9.96 -16.71 8.44
CA LEU A 127 -10.23 -17.62 9.55
C LEU A 127 -11.48 -17.13 10.29
N GLU A 128 -12.48 -18.01 10.45
CA GLU A 128 -13.67 -17.67 11.22
C GLU A 128 -13.27 -17.42 12.67
N THR A 129 -13.66 -16.24 13.18
CA THR A 129 -13.46 -15.88 14.59
C THR A 129 -14.80 -15.43 15.14
N ASP A 130 -15.14 -15.89 16.34
CA ASP A 130 -16.42 -15.58 17.02
C ASP A 130 -16.56 -14.10 17.46
N SER A 131 -15.51 -13.30 17.31
CA SER A 131 -15.49 -11.89 17.73
C SER A 131 -15.72 -10.94 16.55
N PRO A 132 -16.50 -9.86 16.72
CA PRO A 132 -16.68 -8.86 15.69
C PRO A 132 -15.36 -8.12 15.39
N GLN A 133 -15.09 -7.90 14.10
CA GLN A 133 -13.97 -7.09 13.63
C GLN A 133 -14.47 -5.70 13.22
N TYR A 134 -13.73 -4.67 13.58
CA TYR A 134 -14.00 -3.28 13.22
C TYR A 134 -12.89 -2.72 12.35
N LEU A 135 -13.20 -1.77 11.47
CA LEU A 135 -12.19 -1.01 10.75
C LEU A 135 -11.70 0.13 11.65
N GLN A 136 -10.44 0.07 12.05
CA GLN A 136 -9.80 1.08 12.89
C GLN A 136 -8.67 1.75 12.09
N PRO A 137 -8.53 3.09 12.12
CA PRO A 137 -7.44 3.79 11.45
C PRO A 137 -6.10 3.60 12.17
N TRP A 138 -5.09 3.11 11.46
CA TRP A 138 -3.74 2.96 11.97
C TRP A 138 -2.75 3.79 11.17
N ARG A 139 -1.72 4.31 11.83
CA ARG A 139 -0.55 4.92 11.18
C ARG A 139 0.44 3.82 10.79
N VAL A 140 0.86 3.82 9.54
CA VAL A 140 1.87 2.90 9.00
C VAL A 140 2.96 3.67 8.27
N GLU A 141 4.19 3.16 8.32
CA GLU A 141 5.31 3.70 7.57
C GLU A 141 5.52 2.92 6.27
N GLY A 142 5.93 3.61 5.21
CA GLY A 142 6.20 2.96 3.94
C GLY A 142 6.85 3.85 2.90
N PHE A 143 7.01 3.27 1.72
CA PHE A 143 7.62 3.89 0.55
C PHE A 143 6.56 4.31 -0.47
N CYS A 144 6.71 5.52 -1.02
CA CYS A 144 5.88 5.99 -2.12
C CYS A 144 6.58 5.78 -3.46
N LEU A 145 6.06 4.88 -4.29
CA LEU A 145 6.49 4.73 -5.68
C LEU A 145 5.73 5.72 -6.56
N ASN A 146 6.45 6.54 -7.33
CA ASN A 146 5.81 7.39 -8.32
C ASN A 146 5.10 6.54 -9.40
N PRO A 147 4.18 7.09 -10.22
CA PRO A 147 3.39 6.29 -11.14
C PRO A 147 4.22 5.46 -12.12
N ALA A 148 5.35 5.98 -12.59
CA ALA A 148 6.23 5.27 -13.52
C ALA A 148 6.93 4.07 -12.84
N GLN A 149 7.41 4.25 -11.60
CA GLN A 149 7.97 3.16 -10.80
C GLN A 149 6.90 2.13 -10.43
N ALA A 150 5.72 2.59 -10.01
CA ALA A 150 4.62 1.76 -9.58
C ALA A 150 4.13 0.82 -10.70
N VAL A 151 3.96 1.34 -11.93
CA VAL A 151 3.55 0.51 -13.07
C VAL A 151 4.60 -0.55 -13.40
N LYS A 152 5.90 -0.19 -13.40
CA LYS A 152 6.99 -1.16 -13.62
C LYS A 152 7.01 -2.25 -12.55
N PHE A 153 6.85 -1.86 -11.29
CA PHE A 153 6.80 -2.79 -10.17
C PHE A 153 5.59 -3.73 -10.27
N LEU A 154 4.38 -3.19 -10.43
CA LEU A 154 3.14 -3.98 -10.50
C LEU A 154 3.12 -4.94 -11.69
N ALA A 155 3.75 -4.57 -12.82
CA ALA A 155 3.91 -5.45 -13.97
C ALA A 155 4.86 -6.63 -13.70
N ALA A 156 5.87 -6.43 -12.86
CA ALA A 156 6.86 -7.44 -12.48
C ALA A 156 6.36 -8.44 -11.41
N VAL A 157 5.24 -8.14 -10.73
CA VAL A 157 4.63 -9.06 -9.76
C VAL A 157 4.17 -10.35 -10.46
N PRO A 158 4.53 -11.56 -9.99
CA PRO A 158 4.12 -12.81 -10.63
C PRO A 158 2.60 -12.96 -10.79
N LEU A 159 2.16 -13.56 -11.91
CA LEU A 159 0.75 -13.83 -12.20
C LEU A 159 0.21 -15.05 -11.45
N ASN A 160 1.05 -16.06 -11.28
CA ASN A 160 0.70 -17.34 -10.69
C ASN A 160 1.14 -17.32 -9.23
N ALA A 161 0.22 -16.92 -8.35
CA ALA A 161 0.43 -16.99 -6.90
C ALA A 161 0.36 -18.45 -6.41
N THR A 162 1.28 -19.32 -6.85
CA THR A 162 1.33 -20.73 -6.46
C THR A 162 2.26 -20.91 -5.28
N LYS A 163 1.67 -20.92 -4.08
CA LYS A 163 2.20 -21.33 -2.76
C LYS A 163 3.73 -21.32 -2.60
N GLY A 164 4.22 -20.34 -1.85
CA GLY A 164 5.59 -20.27 -1.34
C GLY A 164 6.05 -18.82 -1.21
N GLU A 165 6.62 -18.29 -2.28
CA GLU A 165 7.12 -16.91 -2.38
C GLU A 165 6.00 -15.88 -2.49
N ASP A 166 4.85 -16.26 -3.06
CA ASP A 166 3.71 -15.35 -3.21
C ASP A 166 2.91 -15.13 -1.93
N ALA A 167 3.14 -15.95 -0.89
CA ALA A 167 2.54 -15.72 0.44
C ALA A 167 2.99 -14.39 1.05
N LEU A 168 4.08 -13.83 0.53
CA LEU A 168 4.64 -12.56 0.96
C LEU A 168 3.88 -11.35 0.38
N LEU A 169 2.95 -11.52 -0.57
CA LEU A 169 2.19 -10.40 -1.14
C LEU A 169 0.76 -10.39 -0.61
N GLY A 170 0.29 -9.21 -0.18
CA GLY A 170 -1.08 -8.99 0.25
C GLY A 170 -2.09 -9.09 -0.90
N GLY A 171 -3.35 -9.34 -0.56
CA GLY A 171 -4.45 -9.39 -1.54
C GLY A 171 -4.67 -8.05 -2.26
N ASP A 172 -4.37 -6.95 -1.60
CA ASP A 172 -4.33 -5.58 -2.12
C ASP A 172 -3.30 -5.39 -3.22
N LEU A 173 -2.07 -5.84 -3.03
CA LEU A 173 -1.03 -5.71 -4.05
C LEU A 173 -1.33 -6.59 -5.27
N ARG A 174 -1.83 -7.81 -5.04
CA ARG A 174 -2.30 -8.69 -6.13
C ARG A 174 -3.43 -8.04 -6.92
N PHE A 175 -4.39 -7.42 -6.23
CA PHE A 175 -5.47 -6.67 -6.87
C PHE A 175 -4.92 -5.53 -7.74
N TRP A 176 -4.07 -4.66 -7.20
CA TRP A 176 -3.48 -3.56 -7.97
C TRP A 176 -2.62 -4.03 -9.14
N SER A 177 -1.94 -5.17 -9.00
CA SER A 177 -1.19 -5.78 -10.09
C SER A 177 -2.09 -6.21 -11.25
N GLN A 178 -3.26 -6.79 -10.97
CA GLN A 178 -4.26 -7.11 -12.00
C GLN A 178 -4.86 -5.86 -12.64
N VAL A 179 -5.18 -4.84 -11.84
CA VAL A 179 -5.69 -3.55 -12.33
C VAL A 179 -4.66 -2.83 -13.21
N ALA A 180 -3.38 -2.87 -12.85
CA ALA A 180 -2.31 -2.27 -13.64
C ALA A 180 -2.18 -2.93 -15.01
N ARG A 181 -2.26 -4.27 -15.08
CA ARG A 181 -2.24 -4.98 -16.37
C ARG A 181 -3.44 -4.66 -17.24
N TRP A 182 -4.62 -4.60 -16.65
CA TRP A 182 -5.82 -4.20 -17.40
C TRP A 182 -5.73 -2.74 -17.87
N SER A 183 -5.20 -1.84 -17.04
CA SER A 183 -4.93 -0.45 -17.45
C SER A 183 -3.97 -0.38 -18.64
N LEU A 184 -2.90 -1.18 -18.64
CA LEU A 184 -1.95 -1.27 -19.77
C LEU A 184 -2.61 -1.81 -21.05
N ASP A 185 -3.51 -2.79 -20.91
CA ASP A 185 -4.33 -3.32 -22.01
C ASP A 185 -5.31 -2.27 -22.58
N LEU A 186 -5.91 -1.44 -21.72
CA LEU A 186 -6.75 -0.32 -22.19
C LEU A 186 -5.91 0.73 -22.93
N ILE A 187 -4.71 1.03 -22.44
CA ILE A 187 -3.78 1.98 -23.07
C ILE A 187 -3.33 1.45 -24.44
N SER A 188 -2.97 0.17 -24.55
CA SER A 188 -2.54 -0.41 -25.84
C SER A 188 -3.65 -0.43 -26.89
N ARG A 189 -4.91 -0.50 -26.45
CA ARG A 189 -6.11 -0.37 -27.29
C ARG A 189 -6.58 1.07 -27.50
N CYS A 190 -5.81 2.06 -27.05
CA CYS A 190 -6.14 3.49 -27.13
C CYS A 190 -7.51 3.85 -26.52
N LYS A 191 -7.91 3.16 -25.44
CA LYS A 191 -9.21 3.35 -24.76
C LYS A 191 -9.15 4.47 -23.74
N PHE A 192 -8.85 5.68 -24.20
CA PHE A 192 -8.82 6.88 -23.36
C PHE A 192 -9.15 8.15 -24.15
N LEU A 193 -9.72 9.13 -23.46
CA LEU A 193 -10.10 10.43 -24.01
C LEU A 193 -9.56 11.57 -23.14
N PRO A 194 -9.15 12.70 -23.73
CA PRO A 194 -8.82 13.89 -22.97
C PRO A 194 -10.12 14.48 -22.41
N THR A 195 -10.11 14.85 -21.13
CA THR A 195 -11.24 15.50 -20.47
C THR A 195 -10.76 16.67 -19.62
N ILE A 196 -11.68 17.59 -19.36
CA ILE A 196 -11.44 18.76 -18.52
C ILE A 196 -12.40 18.65 -17.33
N LYS A 197 -11.86 18.53 -16.11
CA LYS A 197 -12.66 18.47 -14.89
C LYS A 197 -12.53 19.79 -14.14
N ARG A 198 -13.67 20.39 -13.79
CA ARG A 198 -13.71 21.51 -12.85
C ARG A 198 -13.63 20.98 -11.43
N GLN A 199 -12.73 21.57 -10.64
CA GLN A 199 -12.57 21.28 -9.23
C GLN A 199 -13.53 22.12 -8.39
N SER A 200 -13.71 21.74 -7.11
CA SER A 200 -14.53 22.48 -6.14
C SER A 200 -13.98 23.88 -5.84
N ASP A 201 -12.66 24.07 -5.97
CA ASP A 201 -11.96 25.35 -5.80
C ASP A 201 -12.09 26.29 -7.03
N GLY A 202 -12.85 25.90 -8.06
CA GLY A 202 -13.04 26.66 -9.30
C GLY A 202 -11.90 26.49 -10.32
N SER A 203 -10.81 25.80 -9.96
CA SER A 203 -9.74 25.48 -10.90
C SER A 203 -10.16 24.41 -11.91
N THR A 204 -9.43 24.35 -13.01
CA THR A 204 -9.72 23.43 -14.12
C THR A 204 -8.51 22.54 -14.38
N LEU A 205 -8.73 21.22 -14.36
CA LEU A 205 -7.68 20.23 -14.61
C LEU A 205 -7.96 19.45 -15.89
N ALA A 206 -7.00 19.47 -16.82
CA ALA A 206 -6.95 18.55 -17.94
C ALA A 206 -6.46 17.18 -17.43
N LYS A 207 -7.19 16.12 -17.77
CA LYS A 207 -6.81 14.75 -17.41
C LYS A 207 -7.21 13.77 -18.51
N TRP A 208 -6.54 12.62 -18.55
CA TRP A 208 -6.98 11.50 -19.36
C TRP A 208 -8.06 10.70 -18.62
N GLN A 209 -9.11 10.32 -19.34
CA GLN A 209 -10.19 9.49 -18.82
C GLN A 209 -10.25 8.18 -19.61
N VAL A 210 -10.36 7.06 -18.90
CA VAL A 210 -10.54 5.75 -19.50
C VAL A 210 -11.89 5.70 -20.22
N LEU A 211 -11.90 5.16 -21.44
CA LEU A 211 -13.09 4.91 -22.24
C LEU A 211 -13.52 3.45 -22.09
N LEU A 212 -14.65 3.22 -21.39
CA LEU A 212 -15.24 1.90 -21.19
C LEU A 212 -16.52 1.77 -22.02
N ASP A 213 -16.36 1.67 -23.34
CA ASP A 213 -17.45 1.65 -24.33
C ASP A 213 -17.87 0.23 -24.74
N SER A 214 -17.17 -0.81 -24.26
CA SER A 214 -17.45 -2.21 -24.57
C SER A 214 -18.08 -2.94 -23.38
N ALA A 215 -19.01 -3.86 -23.65
CA ALA A 215 -19.61 -4.70 -22.63
C ALA A 215 -18.55 -5.52 -21.85
N VAL A 216 -17.49 -5.96 -22.55
CA VAL A 216 -16.39 -6.73 -21.96
C VAL A 216 -15.63 -5.91 -20.92
N ASP A 217 -15.28 -4.67 -21.26
CA ASP A 217 -14.56 -3.77 -20.35
C ASP A 217 -15.46 -3.34 -19.17
N GLY A 218 -16.76 -3.14 -19.42
CA GLY A 218 -17.77 -2.90 -18.37
C GLY A 218 -17.86 -4.05 -17.36
N THR A 219 -18.07 -5.29 -17.83
CA THR A 219 -18.10 -6.48 -16.96
C THR A 219 -16.79 -6.69 -16.21
N ARG A 220 -15.65 -6.36 -16.81
CA ARG A 220 -14.35 -6.45 -16.14
C ARG A 220 -14.23 -5.42 -15.01
N LEU A 221 -14.69 -4.18 -15.21
CA LEU A 221 -14.77 -3.17 -14.15
C LEU A 221 -15.65 -3.63 -12.99
N GLU A 222 -16.83 -4.18 -13.29
CA GLU A 222 -17.76 -4.71 -12.27
C GLU A 222 -17.10 -5.80 -11.44
N LYS A 223 -16.38 -6.73 -12.08
CA LYS A 223 -15.61 -7.76 -11.38
C LYS A 223 -14.52 -7.18 -10.49
N PHE A 224 -13.78 -6.17 -10.94
CA PHE A 224 -12.78 -5.52 -10.09
C PHE A 224 -13.44 -4.81 -8.90
N SER A 225 -14.53 -4.08 -9.12
CA SER A 225 -15.27 -3.39 -8.07
C SER A 225 -15.79 -4.36 -7.01
N ALA A 226 -16.39 -5.48 -7.44
CA ALA A 226 -16.94 -6.49 -6.54
C ALA A 226 -15.86 -7.21 -5.71
N ASN A 227 -14.65 -7.38 -6.26
CA ASN A 227 -13.53 -8.06 -5.60
C ASN A 227 -12.49 -7.11 -5.00
N MET A 228 -12.80 -5.81 -4.91
CA MET A 228 -11.86 -4.81 -4.42
C MET A 228 -11.62 -5.02 -2.91
N PRO A 229 -10.37 -5.27 -2.48
CA PRO A 229 -10.06 -5.48 -1.07
C PRO A 229 -10.48 -4.27 -0.22
N LEU A 230 -10.97 -4.52 1.00
CA LEU A 230 -11.48 -3.47 1.87
C LEU A 230 -10.46 -2.36 2.14
N VAL A 231 -9.19 -2.72 2.36
CA VAL A 231 -8.09 -1.77 2.58
C VAL A 231 -7.89 -0.79 1.40
N CYS A 232 -8.22 -1.22 0.18
CA CYS A 232 -8.13 -0.36 -1.01
C CYS A 232 -9.31 0.61 -1.11
N ARG A 233 -10.37 0.44 -0.31
CA ARG A 233 -11.61 1.23 -0.37
C ARG A 233 -11.66 2.34 0.68
N THR A 234 -10.80 2.26 1.70
CA THR A 234 -10.81 3.14 2.85
C THR A 234 -9.71 4.19 2.75
N TYR A 235 -9.79 5.05 1.73
CA TYR A 235 -8.97 6.25 1.70
C TYR A 235 -9.54 7.24 2.70
N GLN A 236 -8.75 7.60 3.71
CA GLN A 236 -9.03 8.80 4.47
C GLN A 236 -8.51 9.98 3.67
N GLU A 237 -9.34 11.00 3.48
CA GLU A 237 -8.83 12.29 3.02
C GLU A 237 -7.80 12.72 4.07
N GLY A 238 -6.53 12.76 3.67
CA GLY A 238 -5.50 13.31 4.53
C GLY A 238 -5.95 14.70 4.94
N LEU A 239 -5.89 14.99 6.24
CA LEU A 239 -5.77 16.36 6.73
C LEU A 239 -4.49 16.93 6.09
N GLY A 240 -4.66 17.49 4.88
CA GLY A 240 -3.67 18.34 4.24
C GLY A 240 -3.59 19.70 4.92
#